data_AF-A0A2G2W2V9-F1
#
_entry.id   AF-A0A2G2W2V9-F1
#
_cell.length_a   1.000
_cell.length_b   1.000
_cell.length_c   1.000
_cell.angle_alpha   90.00
_cell.angle_beta   90.00
_cell.angle_gamma   90.00
#
_symmetry.space_group_name_H-M   'P 1'
#
loop_
_entity.id
_entity.type
_entity.pdbx_description
1 polymer ?
#
loop_
_entity_poly.entity_id
_entity_poly.type
_entity_poly.pdbx_seq_one_letter_code
_entity_poly.pdbx_strand_id
1 'polypeptide(L)'
;MHVPKQSGIERSYEDDFCSTFYTNSELCLNVVCDLYRQQISGNKFSSMSKIGKNRITALGVFLCCDDPENKIKRTISEIGPEDLCICKILAIRYSRQIYRIYNSKKDQLFLPGVGICN
;
A
#
# COMPACT_ATOMS: atom_id res chain seq x y z
N MET A 1 -15.65 24.32 27.28
CA MET A 1 -14.52 23.37 27.27
C MET A 1 -14.12 23.17 25.82
N HIS A 2 -12.99 23.74 25.40
CA HIS A 2 -12.46 23.60 24.04
C HIS A 2 -11.48 22.42 24.08
N VAL A 3 -11.82 21.31 23.43
CA VAL A 3 -10.90 20.17 23.28
C VAL A 3 -9.77 20.64 22.35
N PRO A 4 -8.49 20.62 22.78
CA PRO A 4 -7.39 21.02 21.92
C PRO A 4 -7.25 19.99 20.79
N LYS A 5 -7.31 20.47 19.54
CA LYS A 5 -7.12 19.68 18.33
C LYS A 5 -5.76 18.98 18.39
N GLN A 6 -5.76 17.66 18.55
CA GLN A 6 -4.61 16.78 18.36
C GLN A 6 -4.18 16.82 16.89
N SER A 7 -3.42 17.84 16.51
CA SER A 7 -2.90 18.02 15.15
C SER A 7 -1.39 17.80 15.03
N GLY A 8 -0.70 17.59 16.16
CA GLY A 8 0.75 17.38 16.21
C GLY A 8 1.20 15.91 16.24
N ILE A 9 0.42 15.00 16.83
CA ILE A 9 0.83 13.60 17.05
C ILE A 9 0.56 12.73 15.81
N GLU A 10 -0.58 12.93 15.14
CA GLU A 10 -0.97 12.15 13.96
C GLU A 10 -0.01 12.33 12.78
N ARG A 11 0.59 13.52 12.64
CA ARG A 11 1.55 13.84 11.58
C ARG A 11 2.88 13.09 11.75
N SER A 12 3.33 12.90 12.99
CA SER A 12 4.55 12.14 13.31
C SER A 12 4.42 10.68 12.88
N TYR A 13 3.25 10.06 13.07
CA TYR A 13 3.02 8.66 12.65
C TYR A 13 2.87 8.52 11.13
N GLU A 14 2.22 9.48 10.45
CA GLU A 14 2.18 9.49 8.98
C GLU A 14 3.59 9.61 8.37
N ASP A 15 4.45 10.46 8.96
CA ASP A 15 5.83 10.65 8.52
C ASP A 15 6.70 9.41 8.79
N ASP A 16 6.54 8.76 9.94
CA ASP A 16 7.21 7.49 10.26
C ASP A 16 6.75 6.35 9.34
N PHE A 17 5.44 6.26 9.06
CA PHE A 17 4.88 5.27 8.14
C PHE A 17 5.37 5.49 6.70
N CYS A 18 5.52 6.75 6.27
CA CYS A 18 6.11 7.07 4.99
C CYS A 18 7.60 6.68 4.93
N SER A 19 8.33 6.90 6.01
CA SER A 19 9.76 6.57 6.13
C SER A 19 10.05 5.08 5.95
N THR A 20 9.14 4.21 6.42
CA THR A 20 9.25 2.75 6.20
C THR A 20 9.30 2.34 4.72
N PHE A 21 8.67 3.08 3.81
CA PHE A 21 8.69 2.74 2.38
C PHE A 21 10.03 3.04 1.70
N TYR A 22 10.84 3.94 2.25
CA TYR A 22 12.18 4.20 1.70
C TYR A 22 13.13 3.03 1.94
N THR A 23 13.00 2.35 3.07
CA THR A 23 13.91 1.29 3.52
C THR A 23 13.37 -0.12 3.27
N ASN A 24 12.05 -0.31 3.22
CA ASN A 24 11.42 -1.62 3.05
C ASN A 24 10.79 -1.76 1.66
N SER A 25 11.55 -2.34 0.73
CA SER A 25 11.09 -2.61 -0.63
C SER A 25 9.92 -3.59 -0.65
N GLU A 26 9.96 -4.67 0.14
CA GLU A 26 8.91 -5.70 0.19
C GLU A 26 7.56 -5.11 0.59
N LEU A 27 7.57 -4.22 1.59
CA LEU A 27 6.38 -3.51 2.02
C LEU A 27 5.80 -2.65 0.89
N CYS A 28 6.64 -2.06 0.04
CA CYS A 28 6.16 -1.28 -1.12
C CYS A 28 5.45 -2.16 -2.16
N LEU A 29 5.95 -3.38 -2.41
CA LEU A 29 5.29 -4.33 -3.30
C LEU A 29 3.90 -4.70 -2.75
N ASN A 30 3.84 -5.07 -1.46
CA ASN A 30 2.59 -5.44 -0.80
C ASN A 30 1.55 -4.33 -0.88
N VAL A 31 1.97 -3.09 -0.59
CA VAL A 31 1.12 -1.90 -0.71
C VAL A 31 0.57 -1.72 -2.12
N VAL A 32 1.39 -1.91 -3.16
CA VAL A 32 0.92 -1.79 -4.55
C VAL A 32 -0.11 -2.88 -4.86
N CYS A 33 0.11 -4.11 -4.41
CA CYS A 33 -0.88 -5.18 -4.52
C CYS A 33 -2.19 -4.83 -3.82
N ASP A 34 -2.17 -4.16 -2.66
CA ASP A 34 -3.40 -3.70 -1.99
C ASP A 34 -4.15 -2.64 -2.74
N LEU A 35 -3.41 -1.62 -3.20
CA LEU A 35 -4.01 -0.56 -3.98
C LEU A 35 -4.65 -1.14 -5.24
N TYR A 36 -4.03 -2.16 -5.84
CA TYR A 36 -4.62 -2.91 -6.94
C TYR A 36 -5.90 -3.65 -6.53
N ARG A 37 -5.86 -4.46 -5.46
CA ARG A 37 -7.03 -5.17 -4.91
C ARG A 37 -8.20 -4.23 -4.63
N GLN A 38 -7.92 -3.10 -4.01
CA GLN A 38 -8.95 -2.11 -3.70
C GLN A 38 -9.51 -1.44 -4.96
N GLN A 39 -8.68 -1.18 -5.98
CA GLN A 39 -9.16 -0.63 -7.24
C GLN A 39 -10.14 -1.58 -7.94
N ILE A 40 -9.82 -2.87 -8.01
CA ILE A 40 -10.68 -3.86 -8.69
C ILE A 40 -11.95 -4.20 -7.88
N SER A 41 -11.89 -4.11 -6.55
CA SER A 41 -13.06 -4.24 -5.66
C SER A 41 -14.00 -3.02 -5.69
N GLY A 42 -13.69 -2.00 -6.50
CA GLY A 42 -14.52 -0.80 -6.63
C GLY A 42 -14.40 0.19 -5.46
N ASN A 43 -13.43 -0.01 -4.55
CA ASN A 43 -13.18 0.95 -3.48
C ASN A 43 -12.70 2.28 -4.08
N LYS A 44 -13.42 3.35 -3.79
CA LYS A 44 -13.10 4.68 -4.32
C LYS A 44 -11.93 5.29 -3.56
N PHE A 45 -10.74 5.23 -4.16
CA PHE A 45 -9.68 6.19 -3.87
C PHE A 45 -10.05 7.55 -4.46
N SER A 46 -10.66 8.41 -3.64
CA SER A 46 -11.22 9.69 -4.08
C SER A 46 -10.17 10.67 -4.64
N SER A 47 -8.87 10.40 -4.48
CA SER A 47 -7.79 11.33 -4.87
C SER A 47 -6.74 10.77 -5.85
N MET A 48 -6.93 9.55 -6.39
CA MET A 48 -5.92 8.94 -7.26
C MET A 48 -6.03 9.42 -8.71
N SER A 49 -4.93 9.94 -9.26
CA SER A 49 -4.86 10.36 -10.67
C SER A 49 -5.00 9.15 -11.62
N LYS A 50 -5.51 9.39 -12.84
CA LYS A 50 -5.66 8.33 -13.86
C LYS A 50 -4.34 7.61 -14.16
N ILE A 51 -3.23 8.36 -14.22
CA ILE A 51 -1.89 7.80 -14.42
C ILE A 51 -1.49 6.89 -13.25
N GLY A 52 -1.76 7.32 -12.01
CA GLY A 52 -1.49 6.51 -10.82
C GLY A 52 -2.29 5.21 -10.82
N LYS A 53 -3.59 5.28 -11.15
CA LYS A 53 -4.47 4.12 -11.30
C LYS A 53 -3.91 3.11 -12.29
N ASN A 54 -3.58 3.57 -13.51
CA ASN A 54 -3.03 2.71 -14.55
C ASN A 54 -1.72 2.04 -14.14
N ARG A 55 -0.80 2.78 -13.48
CA ARG A 55 0.46 2.22 -13.00
C ARG A 55 0.25 1.16 -11.93
N ILE A 56 -0.66 1.40 -10.98
CA ILE A 56 -0.99 0.42 -9.95
C ILE A 56 -1.66 -0.82 -10.57
N THR A 57 -2.53 -0.66 -11.56
CA THR A 57 -3.14 -1.80 -12.26
C THR A 57 -2.09 -2.64 -12.97
N ALA A 58 -1.20 -2.01 -13.76
CA ALA A 58 -0.16 -2.72 -14.48
C ALA A 58 0.79 -3.48 -13.54
N LEU A 59 1.27 -2.81 -12.48
CA LEU A 59 2.15 -3.44 -11.50
C LEU A 59 1.42 -4.49 -10.65
N GLY A 60 0.16 -4.26 -10.28
CA GLY A 60 -0.65 -5.23 -9.54
C GLY A 60 -0.83 -6.54 -10.29
N VAL A 61 -1.18 -6.48 -11.58
CA VAL A 61 -1.26 -7.66 -12.46
C VAL A 61 0.09 -8.37 -12.53
N PHE A 62 1.16 -7.62 -12.74
CA PHE A 62 2.52 -8.16 -12.82
C PHE A 62 2.98 -8.85 -11.53
N LEU A 63 2.74 -8.22 -10.38
CA LEU A 63 3.15 -8.71 -9.06
C LEU A 63 2.33 -9.93 -8.62
N CYS A 64 1.03 -9.94 -8.94
CA CYS A 64 0.12 -11.03 -8.57
C CYS A 64 0.14 -12.19 -9.58
N CYS A 65 0.69 -12.00 -10.78
CA CYS A 65 0.77 -13.02 -11.84
C CYS A 65 -0.59 -13.69 -12.11
N ASP A 66 -1.66 -12.90 -12.18
CA ASP A 66 -3.04 -13.36 -12.36
C ASP A 66 -3.53 -14.37 -11.28
N ASP A 67 -2.93 -14.35 -10.08
CA ASP A 67 -3.42 -15.11 -8.94
C ASP A 67 -4.89 -14.77 -8.69
N PRO A 68 -5.79 -15.77 -8.59
CA PRO A 68 -7.22 -15.54 -8.46
C PRO A 68 -7.60 -14.83 -7.16
N GLU A 69 -6.75 -14.89 -6.13
CA GLU A 69 -6.90 -14.16 -4.87
C GLU A 69 -6.14 -12.83 -4.87
N ASN A 70 -5.47 -12.48 -5.98
CA ASN A 70 -4.61 -11.31 -6.15
C ASN A 70 -3.54 -11.22 -5.05
N LYS A 71 -2.97 -12.37 -4.65
CA LYS A 71 -1.83 -12.44 -3.74
C LYS A 71 -0.53 -12.20 -4.50
N ILE A 72 0.42 -11.54 -3.85
CA ILE A 72 1.75 -11.33 -4.42
C ILE A 72 2.42 -12.70 -4.70
N LYS A 73 2.99 -12.85 -5.89
CA LYS A 73 3.73 -14.05 -6.31
C LYS A 73 5.18 -13.78 -6.66
N ARG A 74 5.52 -12.51 -6.90
CA ARG A 74 6.87 -12.06 -7.22
C ARG A 74 7.61 -11.63 -5.95
N THR A 75 8.83 -12.10 -5.82
CA THR A 75 9.80 -11.61 -4.83
C THR A 75 10.57 -10.40 -5.35
N ILE A 76 11.27 -9.69 -4.47
CA ILE A 76 12.11 -8.53 -4.86
C ILE A 76 13.14 -8.91 -5.93
N SER A 77 13.72 -10.12 -5.87
CA SER A 77 14.70 -10.60 -6.85
C SER A 77 14.14 -10.82 -8.26
N GLU A 78 12.82 -10.94 -8.40
CA GLU A 78 12.14 -11.20 -9.68
C GLU A 78 11.60 -9.93 -10.35
N ILE A 79 11.87 -8.77 -9.75
CA ILE A 79 11.34 -7.48 -10.17
C ILE A 79 12.50 -6.60 -10.65
N GLY A 80 12.31 -5.98 -11.81
CA GLY A 80 13.29 -5.06 -12.37
C GLY A 80 13.47 -3.82 -11.48
N PRO A 81 14.65 -3.18 -11.49
CA PRO A 81 14.92 -2.00 -10.67
C PRO A 81 13.97 -0.83 -10.98
N GLU A 82 13.49 -0.73 -12.22
CA GLU A 82 12.51 0.28 -12.63
C GLU A 82 11.14 0.05 -11.97
N ASP A 83 10.59 -1.16 -12.10
CA ASP A 83 9.31 -1.53 -11.48
C ASP A 83 9.37 -1.36 -9.96
N LEU A 84 10.49 -1.76 -9.34
CA LEU A 84 10.70 -1.59 -7.92
C LEU A 84 10.72 -0.11 -7.50
N CYS A 85 11.37 0.74 -8.30
CA CYS A 85 11.38 2.18 -8.09
C CYS A 85 9.97 2.77 -8.19
N ILE A 86 9.18 2.34 -9.18
CA ILE A 86 7.79 2.79 -9.34
C ILE A 86 6.94 2.33 -8.14
N CYS A 87 7.12 1.09 -7.66
CA CYS A 87 6.44 0.61 -6.46
C CYS A 87 6.71 1.51 -5.24
N LYS A 88 7.98 1.88 -5.01
CA LYS A 88 8.36 2.81 -3.93
C LYS A 88 7.70 4.18 -4.09
N ILE A 89 7.76 4.75 -5.30
CA ILE A 89 7.14 6.05 -5.60
C ILE A 89 5.63 6.02 -5.32
N LEU A 90 4.94 4.96 -5.72
CA LEU A 90 3.50 4.81 -5.50
C LEU A 90 3.18 4.65 -4.00
N ALA A 91 3.93 3.82 -3.29
CA ALA A 91 3.77 3.61 -1.85
C ALA A 91 3.96 4.92 -1.06
N ILE A 92 5.02 5.68 -1.35
CA ILE A 92 5.29 6.99 -0.76
C ILE A 92 4.20 8.00 -1.13
N ARG A 93 3.85 8.09 -2.41
CA ARG A 93 2.87 9.07 -2.90
C ARG A 93 1.48 8.88 -2.30
N TYR A 94 1.10 7.63 -2.03
CA TYR A 94 -0.20 7.29 -1.48
C TYR A 94 -0.15 6.90 -0.01
N SER A 95 1.00 7.08 0.66
CA SER A 95 1.25 6.68 2.05
C SER A 95 0.16 7.16 3.00
N ARG A 96 -0.32 8.38 2.83
CA ARG A 96 -1.42 8.94 3.64
C ARG A 96 -2.76 8.24 3.44
N GLN A 97 -3.09 7.86 2.20
CA GLN A 97 -4.32 7.11 1.94
C GLN A 97 -4.20 5.69 2.50
N ILE A 98 -3.04 5.08 2.33
CA ILE A 98 -2.73 3.76 2.85
C ILE A 98 -2.82 3.77 4.39
N TYR A 99 -2.16 4.71 5.06
CA TYR A 99 -2.21 4.86 6.51
C TYR A 99 -3.65 4.94 7.04
N ARG A 100 -4.53 5.67 6.34
CA ARG A 100 -5.94 5.76 6.71
C ARG A 100 -6.68 4.43 6.56
N ILE A 101 -6.33 3.61 5.57
CA ILE A 101 -6.88 2.26 5.42
C ILE A 101 -6.42 1.35 6.57
N TYR A 102 -5.11 1.37 6.85
CA TYR A 102 -4.50 0.63 7.97
C TYR A 102 -5.16 1.01 9.30
N ASN A 103 -5.25 2.31 9.60
CA ASN A 103 -5.80 2.78 10.87
C ASN A 103 -7.33 2.63 10.97
N SER A 104 -8.04 2.57 9.83
CA SER A 104 -9.49 2.35 9.79
C SER A 104 -9.90 0.89 10.04
N LYS A 105 -8.95 -0.05 10.26
CA LYS A 105 -9.19 -1.51 10.38
C LYS A 105 -9.99 -2.13 9.21
N LYS A 106 -10.01 -1.47 8.05
CA LYS A 106 -10.84 -1.91 6.90
C LYS A 106 -10.22 -3.06 6.11
N ASP A 107 -8.93 -3.30 6.27
CA ASP A 107 -8.23 -4.45 5.69
C ASP A 107 -7.51 -5.21 6.81
N GLN A 108 -8.05 -6.37 7.19
CA GLN A 108 -7.44 -7.28 8.19
C GLN A 108 -6.22 -8.04 7.62
N LEU A 109 -5.81 -7.75 6.37
CA LEU A 109 -4.69 -8.41 5.69
C LEU A 109 -3.30 -7.91 6.13
N PHE A 110 -3.23 -6.90 7.01
CA PHE A 110 -1.98 -6.22 7.40
C PHE A 110 -1.64 -6.29 8.87
N LEU A 111 -1.98 -7.39 9.54
CA LEU A 111 -1.40 -7.66 10.85
C LEU A 111 -0.04 -8.33 10.66
N PRO A 112 1.07 -7.75 11.16
CA PRO A 112 2.29 -8.49 11.34
C PRO A 112 2.03 -9.51 12.45
N GLY A 113 1.61 -10.73 12.09
CA GLY A 113 1.46 -11.82 13.06
C GLY A 113 0.21 -12.69 12.98
N VAL A 114 -0.45 -12.87 11.83
CA VAL A 114 -1.36 -14.03 11.66
C VAL A 114 -0.75 -15.00 10.65
N GLY A 115 0.39 -15.54 11.05
CA GLY A 115 0.76 -16.90 10.70
C GLY A 115 0.44 -17.78 11.89
N ILE A 116 -0.72 -18.43 11.87
CA ILE A 116 -0.90 -19.80 12.35
C ILE A 116 -2.16 -20.36 11.69
N CYS A 117 -1.93 -21.20 10.69
CA CYS A 117 -2.86 -22.26 10.32
C CYS A 117 -2.76 -23.36 11.39
N ASN A 118 -3.92 -23.85 11.86
CA ASN A 118 -4.18 -25.03 12.70
C ASN A 118 -3.33 -25.26 13.96
#